data_AF-E6SLB3-F1
#
_entry.id   AF-E6SLB3-F1
#
_cell.length_a   1.000
_cell.length_b   1.000
_cell.length_c   1.000
_cell.angle_alpha   90.00
_cell.angle_beta   90.00
_cell.angle_gamma   90.00
#
_symmetry.space_group_name_H-M   'P 1'
#
loop_
_entity.id
_entity.type
_entity.pdbx_description
1 polymer ?
#
loop_
_entity_poly.entity_id
_entity_poly.type
_entity_poly.pdbx_seq_one_letter_code
_entity_poly.pdbx_strand_id
1 'polypeptide(L)' 'MKKEVHELLREAARQGWRIEDSGKHVKLYPPDPRFPPVVIAKTPSDWRAWHNNLARLRKFGLKWPPRR' A
#
# COMPACT_ATOMS: atom_id res chain seq x y z
N MET A 1 -2.64 4.51 13.36
CA MET A 1 -2.19 4.38 11.96
C MET A 1 -1.30 5.58 11.67
N LYS A 2 -0.12 5.38 11.06
CA LYS A 2 0.75 6.52 10.71
C LYS A 2 0.14 7.35 9.56
N LYS A 3 0.37 8.66 9.56
CA LYS A 3 -0.12 9.59 8.53
C LYS A 3 0.29 9.16 7.11
N GLU A 4 1.54 8.74 6.95
CA GLU A 4 2.09 8.25 5.67
C GLU A 4 1.33 7.03 5.13
N VAL A 5 0.95 6.10 6.01
CA VAL A 5 0.16 4.92 5.62
C VAL A 5 -1.23 5.36 5.16
N HIS A 6 -1.85 6.32 5.87
CA HIS A 6 -3.16 6.83 5.50
C HIS A 6 -3.13 7.52 4.13
N GLU A 7 -2.11 8.33 3.86
CA GLU A 7 -1.93 8.99 2.55
C GLU A 7 -1.66 7.98 1.43
N LEU A 8 -0.83 6.96 1.68
CA LEU A 8 -0.58 5.86 0.75
C LEU A 8 -1.88 5.13 0.39
N LEU A 9 -2.70 4.79 1.38
CA LEU A 9 -3.97 4.10 1.18
C LEU A 9 -4.96 4.97 0.39
N ARG A 10 -5.07 6.25 0.72
CA ARG A 10 -5.93 7.18 -0.03
C ARG A 10 -5.49 7.26 -1.51
N GLU A 11 -4.19 7.36 -1.76
CA GLU A 11 -3.66 7.44 -3.12
C GLU A 11 -3.81 6.12 -3.88
N ALA A 12 -3.58 4.97 -3.22
CA ALA A 12 -3.83 3.67 -3.81
C ALA A 12 -5.30 3.51 -4.22
N ALA A 13 -6.24 3.90 -3.35
CA ALA A 13 -7.67 3.89 -3.66
C ALA A 13 -7.99 4.76 -4.90
N ARG A 14 -7.41 5.95 -4.99
CA ARG A 14 -7.56 6.83 -6.17
C ARG A 14 -7.03 6.19 -7.46
N GLN A 15 -6.01 5.37 -7.35
CA GLN A 15 -5.41 4.64 -8.48
C GLN A 15 -6.14 3.31 -8.80
N GLY A 16 -7.31 3.06 -8.19
CA GLY A 16 -8.13 1.89 -8.47
C GLY A 16 -7.73 0.64 -7.69
N TRP A 17 -6.89 0.77 -6.66
CA TRP A 17 -6.58 -0.35 -5.79
C TRP A 17 -7.75 -0.63 -4.84
N ARG A 18 -8.08 -1.90 -4.67
CA ARG A 18 -9.05 -2.33 -3.65
C ARG A 18 -8.33 -2.51 -2.32
N ILE A 19 -8.90 -1.95 -1.26
CA ILE A 19 -8.29 -1.93 0.07
C ILE A 19 -9.19 -2.70 1.03
N GLU A 20 -8.61 -3.69 1.71
CA GLU A 20 -9.30 -4.41 2.78
C GLU A 20 -8.56 -4.20 4.09
N ASP A 21 -9.27 -3.64 5.07
CA ASP A 21 -8.76 -3.40 6.40
C ASP A 21 -9.07 -4.60 7.31
N SER A 22 -8.03 -5.21 7.88
CA SER A 22 -8.14 -6.34 8.81
C SER A 22 -7.64 -5.98 10.22
N GLY A 23 -7.83 -4.73 10.63
CA GLY A 23 -7.48 -4.26 11.97
C GLY A 23 -6.01 -3.90 12.08
N LYS A 24 -5.12 -4.89 12.28
CA LYS A 24 -3.65 -4.66 12.41
C LYS A 24 -2.97 -4.48 11.05
N HIS A 25 -3.49 -5.16 10.04
CA HIS A 25 -2.96 -5.16 8.68
C HIS A 25 -3.99 -4.64 7.69
N VAL A 26 -3.50 -4.09 6.60
CA VAL A 26 -4.29 -3.65 5.45
C VAL A 26 -3.81 -4.42 4.23
N LYS A 27 -4.73 -5.02 3.49
CA LYS A 27 -4.46 -5.68 2.22
C LYS A 27 -4.79 -4.72 1.08
N LEU A 28 -3.84 -4.55 0.17
CA LEU A 28 -3.99 -3.78 -1.05
C LEU A 28 -4.02 -4.74 -2.23
N TYR A 29 -5.15 -4.77 -2.93
CA TYR A 29 -5.34 -5.54 -4.15
C TYR A 29 -5.04 -4.63 -5.34
N PRO A 30 -4.07 -5.00 -6.19
CA PRO A 30 -3.76 -4.23 -7.38
C PRO A 30 -4.94 -4.26 -8.37
N PRO A 31 -5.12 -3.21 -9.17
CA PRO A 31 -6.12 -3.21 -10.25
C PRO A 31 -5.80 -4.22 -11.35
N ASP A 32 -4.52 -4.57 -11.53
CA ASP A 32 -4.09 -5.63 -12.42
C ASP A 32 -4.16 -6.99 -11.69
N PRO A 33 -5.03 -7.92 -12.12
CA PRO A 33 -5.23 -9.22 -11.47
C PRO A 33 -4.02 -10.15 -11.58
N ARG A 34 -3.01 -9.82 -12.39
CA ARG A 34 -1.77 -10.61 -12.51
C ARG A 34 -0.90 -10.52 -11.26
N PHE A 35 -1.06 -9.47 -10.45
CA PHE A 35 -0.24 -9.26 -9.27
C PHE A 35 -0.99 -9.70 -7.99
N PRO A 36 -0.30 -10.37 -7.05
CA PRO A 36 -0.91 -10.76 -5.79
C PRO A 36 -1.17 -9.53 -4.89
N PRO A 37 -2.10 -9.62 -3.93
CA PRO A 37 -2.32 -8.56 -2.97
C PRO A 37 -1.10 -8.33 -2.07
N VAL A 38 -0.88 -7.07 -1.70
CA VAL A 38 0.19 -6.67 -0.78
C VAL A 38 -0.41 -6.42 0.60
N VAL A 39 0.15 -7.06 1.62
CA VAL A 39 -0.25 -6.86 3.02
C VAL A 39 0.72 -5.90 3.69
N ILE A 40 0.21 -4.81 4.24
CA ILE A 40 1.00 -3.84 5.00
C ILE A 40 0.47 -3.71 6.43
N ALA A 41 1.35 -3.43 7.39
CA ALA A 41 0.94 -3.09 8.74
C ALA A 41 0.49 -1.63 8.83
N LYS A 42 -0.55 -1.34 9.62
CA LYS A 42 -0.99 0.06 9.88
C LYS A 42 0.03 0.88 10.65
N THR A 43 0.83 0.19 11.45
CA THR A 43 1.90 0.74 12.26
C THR A 43 3.16 -0.05 11.92
N PRO A 44 3.83 0.26 10.80
CA PRO A 44 5.12 -0.33 10.52
C PRO A 44 6.11 0.21 11.57
N SER A 45 6.44 -0.65 12.53
CA SER A 45 7.49 -0.43 13.52
C SER A 45 8.88 -0.56 12.89
N ASP A 46 8.98 -1.35 11.81
CA ASP A 46 10.21 -1.60 11.07
C ASP A 46 10.24 -0.80 9.77
N TRP A 47 11.24 0.08 9.64
CA TRP A 47 11.48 0.88 8.45
C TRP A 47 11.73 -0.02 7.23
N ARG A 48 12.45 -1.13 7.40
CA ARG A 48 12.82 -2.04 6.31
C ARG A 48 11.58 -2.72 5.71
N ALA A 49 10.65 -3.15 6.56
CA ALA A 49 9.38 -3.72 6.14
C ALA A 49 8.54 -2.71 5.34
N TRP A 50 8.52 -1.44 5.76
CA TRP A 50 7.84 -0.37 5.04
C TRP A 50 8.40 -0.17 3.62
N HIS A 51 9.73 -0.05 3.49
CA HIS A 51 10.38 0.13 2.19
C HIS A 51 10.17 -1.07 1.26
N ASN A 52 10.24 -2.31 1.78
CA ASN A 52 10.00 -3.52 0.99
C ASN A 52 8.55 -3.57 0.46
N ASN A 53 7.58 -3.23 1.31
CA ASN A 53 6.18 -3.16 0.91
C ASN A 53 5.95 -2.07 -0.15
N LEU A 54 6.55 -0.90 0.03
CA LEU A 54 6.44 0.19 -0.93
C LEU A 54 7.07 -0.17 -2.28
N ALA A 55 8.24 -0.81 -2.29
CA ALA A 55 8.87 -1.31 -3.51
C ALA A 55 7.98 -2.32 -4.24
N ARG A 56 7.32 -3.22 -3.50
CA ARG A 56 6.36 -4.18 -4.05
C ARG A 56 5.13 -3.49 -4.65
N LEU A 57 4.54 -2.53 -3.95
CA LEU A 57 3.41 -1.75 -4.44
C LEU A 57 3.76 -0.99 -5.72
N ARG A 58 4.94 -0.35 -5.78
CA ARG A 58 5.43 0.34 -6.98
C ARG A 58 5.63 -0.61 -8.16
N LYS A 59 6.18 -1.81 -7.91
CA LYS A 59 6.32 -2.85 -8.95
C LYS A 59 4.98 -3.28 -9.52
N PHE A 60 3.93 -3.27 -8.71
CA PHE A 60 2.57 -3.65 -9.10
C PHE A 60 1.75 -2.46 -9.66
N GLY A 61 2.41 -1.32 -9.92
CA GLY A 61 1.82 -0.18 -10.61
C GLY A 61 1.39 0.97 -9.71
N LEU A 62 1.62 0.92 -8.39
CA LEU A 62 1.32 2.06 -7.52
C LEU A 62 2.29 3.21 -7.80
N LYS A 63 1.75 4.38 -8.16
CA LYS A 63 2.51 5.62 -8.33
C LYS A 63 2.64 6.31 -6.97
N TRP A 64 3.76 6.08 -6.30
CA TRP A 64 4.08 6.70 -5.00
C TRP A 64 5.57 7.12 -4.92
N PRO A 65 5.92 8.29 -4.34
CA PRO A 65 5.01 9.33 -3.82
C PRO A 65 4.15 9.94 -4.95
N PRO A 66 2.97 10.52 -4.62
CA PRO A 66 2.19 11.25 -5.61
C PRO A 66 3.12 12.30 -6.22
N ARG A 67 3.32 12.26 -7.55
CA ARG A 67 4.09 13.31 -8.22
C ARG A 67 3.43 14.65 -7.86
N ARG A 68 4.23 15.58 -7.33
CA ARG A 68 3.80 16.95 -6.99
C ARG A 68 3.19 17.63 -8.20
#